data_AF-A0A8D8FXG9-F1
#
_entry.id   AF-A0A8D8FXG9-F1
#
_cell.length_a   1.000
_cell.length_b   1.000
_cell.length_c   1.000
_cell.angle_alpha   90.00
_cell.angle_beta   90.00
_cell.angle_gamma   90.00
#
_symmetry.space_group_name_H-M   'P 1'
#
loop_
_entity.id
_entity.type
_entity.pdbx_description
1 polymer ?
#
loop_
_entity_poly.entity_id
_entity_poly.type
_entity_poly.pdbx_seq_one_letter_code
_entity_poly.pdbx_strand_id
1 'polypeptide(L)'
;TASSSSDGGGHSPGGKNNNNNNGEDDDDDMFLSYDEIMQKNNGNSSAAKQQPIPTTTLNHHRHQQYLQQYSPTIDFDLDILPPEPQLGNIEYKLKLINPSKQRFEHLVTQMKWRLREGNGEAIYEIGVSDSGQLHGLSEADMNCSLTCLNQMARKLDASTSVLRRKMLAAGRSVVEVLVRKIPDDQHNIEVRVAVLGGADAGKSTLLGVLTQGEYDNGRGRARLNMFRHMHEIQTGRTSCISHETLGFDQQGNVINYKYNEMMTAEEISDLSTKLV
;
A
#
# COMPACT_ATOMS: atom_id res chain seq x y z
N THR A 1 2.22 64.55 59.05
CA THR A 1 1.28 63.43 58.90
C THR A 1 2.13 62.17 58.75
N ALA A 2 2.37 61.44 59.84
CA ALA A 2 1.65 60.18 60.17
C ALA A 2 1.64 59.21 58.97
N SER A 3 2.10 57.96 59.02
CA SER A 3 2.32 57.02 60.12
C SER A 3 2.92 55.72 59.53
N SER A 4 3.68 55.01 60.36
CA SER A 4 3.89 53.54 60.51
C SER A 4 3.17 52.58 59.53
N SER A 5 3.64 51.37 59.22
CA SER A 5 4.10 50.27 60.11
C SER A 5 4.55 49.09 59.18
N SER A 6 5.70 48.42 59.41
CA SER A 6 5.84 47.05 59.98
C SER A 6 5.08 45.94 59.22
N ASP A 7 5.57 44.72 58.96
CA ASP A 7 6.52 43.91 59.72
C ASP A 7 6.86 42.60 58.98
N GLY A 8 7.94 41.93 59.43
CA GLY A 8 8.30 40.49 59.35
C GLY A 8 8.24 39.74 58.00
N GLY A 9 9.28 39.04 57.52
CA GLY A 9 10.34 38.32 58.22
C GLY A 9 10.11 36.81 58.13
N GLY A 10 11.07 36.06 57.57
CA GLY A 10 11.26 34.63 57.91
C GLY A 10 11.60 33.65 56.78
N HIS A 11 12.90 33.33 56.70
CA HIS A 11 13.48 31.98 56.55
C HIS A 11 13.36 31.18 55.22
N SER A 12 14.55 30.92 54.65
CA SER A 12 14.95 29.84 53.72
C SER A 12 14.81 28.42 54.35
N PRO A 13 15.26 27.27 53.77
CA PRO A 13 15.81 26.96 52.43
C PRO A 13 15.26 25.65 51.80
N GLY A 14 15.67 25.35 50.55
CA GLY A 14 15.95 23.98 50.10
C GLY A 14 14.81 23.13 49.53
N GLY A 15 15.04 22.54 48.35
CA GLY A 15 14.18 21.49 47.80
C GLY A 15 14.41 21.26 46.31
N LYS A 16 15.47 20.51 45.98
CA LYS A 16 15.56 19.79 44.70
C LYS A 16 14.31 18.92 44.55
N ASN A 17 13.68 18.91 43.38
CA ASN A 17 13.21 17.67 42.80
C ASN A 17 13.08 17.78 41.28
N ASN A 18 13.88 16.96 40.62
CA ASN A 18 13.66 16.44 39.28
C ASN A 18 12.22 15.94 39.16
N ASN A 19 11.60 16.15 38.00
CA ASN A 19 10.89 15.06 37.36
C ASN A 19 11.03 15.20 35.84
N ASN A 20 11.93 14.35 35.32
CA ASN A 20 11.85 13.80 33.98
C ASN A 20 10.40 13.34 33.72
N ASN A 21 9.81 13.78 32.61
CA ASN A 21 8.82 13.00 31.89
C ASN A 21 9.33 12.82 30.46
N ASN A 22 10.43 12.07 30.35
CA ASN A 22 10.62 11.20 29.20
C ASN A 22 9.65 10.04 29.45
N GLY A 23 8.45 10.14 28.88
CA GLY A 23 7.53 9.02 28.81
C GLY A 23 8.10 8.01 27.83
N GLU A 24 8.69 6.96 28.39
CA GLU A 24 8.99 5.69 27.75
C GLU A 24 7.69 5.15 27.12
N ASP A 25 7.53 5.33 25.81
CA ASP A 25 6.76 4.40 24.97
C ASP A 25 7.79 3.50 24.27
N ASP A 26 8.63 2.85 25.09
CA ASP A 26 9.40 1.67 24.68
C ASP A 26 8.43 0.47 24.78
N ASP A 27 7.43 0.46 23.88
CA ASP A 27 6.86 -0.80 23.44
C ASP A 27 7.93 -1.43 22.53
N ASP A 28 8.94 -2.00 23.16
CA ASP A 28 9.80 -3.05 22.60
C ASP A 28 8.88 -4.25 22.30
N ASP A 29 8.10 -4.12 21.23
CA ASP A 29 7.51 -5.26 20.55
C ASP A 29 8.66 -6.19 20.21
N MET A 30 8.69 -7.30 20.95
CA MET A 30 9.54 -8.46 20.77
C MET A 30 9.25 -9.10 19.40
N PHE A 31 9.62 -8.39 18.34
CA PHE A 31 9.55 -8.89 16.98
C PHE A 31 10.81 -9.72 16.75
N LEU A 32 10.60 -11.02 16.63
CA LEU A 32 11.64 -12.02 16.44
C LEU A 32 12.59 -11.56 15.33
N SER A 33 13.88 -11.60 15.63
CA SER A 33 14.92 -11.39 14.62
C SER A 33 14.76 -12.40 13.48
N TYR A 34 15.29 -12.08 12.30
CA TYR A 34 15.26 -12.96 11.11
C TYR A 34 15.76 -14.39 11.43
N ASP A 35 16.71 -14.51 12.36
CA ASP A 35 17.27 -15.77 12.84
C ASP A 35 16.30 -16.55 13.76
N GLU A 36 15.50 -15.86 14.58
CA GLU A 36 14.52 -16.49 15.47
C GLU A 36 13.27 -16.99 14.73
N ILE A 37 12.86 -16.30 13.66
CA ILE A 37 11.76 -16.75 12.78
C ILE A 37 12.16 -18.04 12.03
N MET A 38 13.42 -18.13 11.60
CA MET A 38 13.92 -19.31 10.87
C MET A 38 14.20 -20.51 11.78
N GLN A 39 14.63 -20.29 13.04
CA GLN A 39 14.92 -21.37 13.99
C GLN A 39 13.65 -22.08 14.51
N LYS A 40 12.53 -21.36 14.67
CA LYS A 40 11.25 -21.98 15.10
C LYS A 40 10.67 -22.97 14.09
N ASN A 41 11.04 -22.87 12.81
CA ASN A 41 10.56 -23.78 11.76
C ASN A 41 11.39 -25.06 11.61
N ASN A 42 12.57 -25.16 12.24
CA ASN A 42 13.48 -26.30 12.04
C ASN A 42 13.68 -27.19 13.28
N GLY A 43 12.96 -26.90 14.37
CA GLY A 43 13.11 -27.56 15.67
C GLY A 43 11.97 -28.52 16.04
N ASN A 44 11.60 -29.47 15.17
CA ASN A 44 10.83 -30.64 15.58
C ASN A 44 10.98 -31.80 14.59
N SER A 45 12.12 -32.48 14.64
CA SER A 45 12.35 -33.76 13.95
C SER A 45 12.58 -34.86 14.99
N SER A 46 11.56 -35.67 15.25
CA SER A 46 11.67 -36.97 15.94
C SER A 46 10.50 -37.87 15.54
N ALA A 47 10.77 -38.71 14.54
CA ALA A 47 10.14 -40.00 14.20
C ALA A 47 8.67 -40.28 14.60
N ALA A 48 7.76 -40.19 13.63
CA ALA A 48 6.59 -41.08 13.57
C ALA A 48 6.10 -41.28 12.11
N LYS A 49 6.36 -42.49 11.59
CA LYS A 49 5.67 -43.26 10.53
C LYS A 49 5.08 -42.52 9.32
N GLN A 50 5.69 -42.79 8.16
CA GLN A 50 5.15 -42.52 6.82
C GLN A 50 3.73 -43.07 6.65
N GLN A 51 2.80 -42.19 6.27
CA GLN A 51 1.54 -42.52 5.61
C GLN A 51 1.45 -41.68 4.32
N PRO A 52 0.86 -42.21 3.23
CA PRO A 52 0.95 -41.60 1.91
C PRO A 52 0.17 -40.29 1.82
N ILE A 53 0.72 -39.38 1.01
CA ILE A 53 0.26 -38.04 0.69
C ILE A 53 -1.17 -38.10 0.09
N PRO A 54 -2.19 -37.42 0.65
CA PRO A 54 -3.41 -37.09 -0.05
C PRO A 54 -3.34 -35.64 -0.58
N THR A 55 -3.08 -35.54 -1.88
CA THR A 55 -3.57 -34.51 -2.83
C THR A 55 -3.82 -33.08 -2.30
N THR A 56 -2.82 -32.23 -2.50
CA THR A 56 -2.78 -30.78 -2.26
C THR A 56 -3.60 -29.96 -3.29
N THR A 57 -4.89 -30.27 -3.48
CA THR A 57 -5.76 -29.48 -4.38
C THR A 57 -6.86 -28.71 -3.64
N LEU A 58 -7.27 -29.17 -2.45
CA LEU A 58 -8.38 -28.56 -1.71
C LEU A 58 -7.95 -27.35 -0.85
N ASN A 59 -6.71 -27.33 -0.36
CA ASN A 59 -6.19 -26.23 0.46
C ASN A 59 -5.81 -24.99 -0.36
N HIS A 60 -5.49 -25.15 -1.65
CA HIS A 60 -5.18 -24.03 -2.53
C HIS A 60 -6.44 -23.21 -2.87
N HIS A 61 -7.60 -23.88 -3.00
CA HIS A 61 -8.89 -23.20 -3.21
C HIS A 61 -9.35 -22.37 -2.02
N ARG A 62 -9.13 -22.81 -0.77
CA ARG A 62 -9.50 -22.01 0.41
C ARG A 62 -8.59 -20.79 0.60
N HIS A 63 -7.31 -20.90 0.26
CA HIS A 63 -6.39 -19.77 0.30
C HIS A 63 -6.70 -18.75 -0.81
N GLN A 64 -7.01 -19.22 -2.03
CA GLN A 64 -7.48 -18.36 -3.12
C GLN A 64 -8.84 -17.71 -2.83
N GLN A 65 -9.77 -18.40 -2.15
CA GLN A 65 -11.06 -17.82 -1.74
C GLN A 65 -10.90 -16.72 -0.69
N TYR A 66 -9.93 -16.84 0.22
CA TYR A 66 -9.64 -15.79 1.21
C TYR A 66 -9.05 -14.53 0.55
N LEU A 67 -8.19 -14.70 -0.46
CA LEU A 67 -7.63 -13.62 -1.26
C LEU A 67 -8.62 -13.03 -2.30
N GLN A 68 -9.65 -13.79 -2.70
CA GLN A 68 -10.72 -13.29 -3.59
C GLN A 68 -11.78 -12.46 -2.85
N GLN A 69 -11.97 -12.67 -1.54
CA GLN A 69 -12.92 -11.89 -0.75
C GLN A 69 -12.32 -10.54 -0.30
N TYR A 70 -11.00 -10.39 -0.35
CA TYR A 70 -10.28 -9.16 -0.02
C TYR A 70 -9.31 -8.82 -1.17
N SER A 71 -9.82 -8.09 -2.15
CA SER A 71 -9.05 -7.44 -3.21
C SER A 71 -9.11 -5.91 -3.03
N PRO A 72 -8.19 -5.16 -3.65
CA PRO A 72 -7.30 -4.21 -2.97
C PRO A 72 -7.90 -2.81 -2.89
N THR A 73 -8.24 -2.40 -1.68
CA THR A 73 -8.23 -1.04 -1.12
C THR A 73 -9.19 -1.13 0.06
N ILE A 74 -8.69 -1.02 1.28
CA ILE A 74 -9.56 -1.00 2.44
C ILE A 74 -10.49 0.19 2.28
N ASP A 75 -11.80 0.00 2.37
CA ASP A 75 -12.73 1.10 2.20
C ASP A 75 -12.67 2.04 3.41
N PHE A 76 -11.88 3.11 3.31
CA PHE A 76 -11.87 4.18 4.31
C PHE A 76 -13.24 4.83 4.51
N ASP A 77 -14.28 4.56 3.72
CA ASP A 77 -15.62 5.06 4.06
C ASP A 77 -16.16 4.37 5.33
N LEU A 78 -15.58 3.23 5.72
CA LEU A 78 -15.74 2.66 7.05
C LEU A 78 -14.75 3.36 8.01
N ASP A 79 -15.23 3.86 9.14
CA ASP A 79 -14.41 4.51 10.18
C ASP A 79 -13.46 3.55 10.92
N ILE A 80 -13.36 2.30 10.46
CA ILE A 80 -12.50 1.27 11.02
C ILE A 80 -12.03 0.32 9.90
N LEU A 81 -10.76 -0.08 9.95
CA LEU A 81 -10.18 -1.11 9.10
C LEU A 81 -10.21 -2.46 9.83
N PRO A 82 -10.13 -3.59 9.13
CA PRO A 82 -9.82 -4.86 9.79
C PRO A 82 -8.44 -4.78 10.47
N PRO A 83 -8.19 -5.61 11.51
CA PRO A 83 -6.88 -5.73 12.12
C PRO A 83 -5.78 -6.01 11.09
N GLU A 84 -4.58 -5.54 11.38
CA GLU A 84 -3.44 -5.67 10.48
C GLU A 84 -3.19 -7.14 10.13
N PRO A 85 -3.06 -7.48 8.83
CA PRO A 85 -2.72 -8.83 8.45
C PRO A 85 -1.25 -9.12 8.78
N GLN A 86 -1.03 -10.24 9.49
CA GLN A 86 0.33 -10.72 9.81
C GLN A 86 1.12 -11.15 8.56
N LEU A 87 0.42 -11.44 7.46
CA LEU A 87 0.98 -11.87 6.18
C LEU A 87 0.56 -10.95 5.03
N GLY A 88 1.34 -10.93 3.95
CA GLY A 88 1.06 -10.10 2.78
C GLY A 88 1.75 -8.74 2.81
N ASN A 89 1.30 -7.82 1.97
CA ASN A 89 2.01 -6.59 1.64
C ASN A 89 1.39 -5.32 2.22
N ILE A 90 0.49 -5.44 3.19
CA ILE A 90 -0.15 -4.31 3.89
C ILE A 90 0.46 -4.16 5.27
N GLU A 91 0.87 -2.95 5.64
CA GLU A 91 1.45 -2.63 6.94
C GLU A 91 0.73 -1.43 7.56
N TYR A 92 0.39 -1.51 8.85
CA TYR A 92 -0.18 -0.37 9.57
C TYR A 92 0.87 0.29 10.45
N LYS A 93 0.85 1.61 10.52
CA LYS A 93 1.70 2.37 11.44
C LYS A 93 0.95 3.56 11.99
N LEU A 94 0.88 3.62 13.33
CA LEU A 94 0.27 4.76 13.99
C LEU A 94 1.03 6.06 13.68
N LYS A 95 2.37 6.05 13.77
CA LYS A 95 3.26 7.17 13.46
C LYS A 95 4.67 6.68 13.15
N LEU A 96 5.43 7.43 12.34
CA LEU A 96 6.84 7.15 12.00
C LEU A 96 7.70 8.40 12.23
N ILE A 97 7.81 8.82 13.49
CA ILE A 97 8.49 10.09 13.84
C ILE A 97 9.85 9.79 14.46
N ASN A 98 10.91 10.26 13.79
CA ASN A 98 12.31 10.24 14.26
C ASN A 98 12.73 8.94 14.99
N PRO A 99 12.63 7.77 14.34
CA PRO A 99 13.03 6.50 14.95
C PRO A 99 14.53 6.50 15.27
N SER A 100 14.91 5.79 16.34
CA SER A 100 16.32 5.51 16.62
C SER A 100 16.98 4.78 15.44
N LYS A 101 18.30 4.83 15.33
CA LYS A 101 19.01 4.16 14.22
C LYS A 101 18.66 2.67 14.14
N GLN A 102 18.61 1.98 15.29
CA GLN A 102 18.25 0.56 15.35
C GLN A 102 16.80 0.33 14.91
N ARG A 103 15.84 1.13 15.43
CA ARG A 103 14.44 1.02 15.04
C ARG A 103 14.25 1.30 13.55
N PHE A 104 14.99 2.26 13.00
CA PHE A 104 14.97 2.59 11.58
C PHE A 104 15.44 1.41 10.71
N GLU A 105 16.53 0.71 11.07
CA GLU A 105 16.95 -0.49 10.33
C GLU A 105 15.91 -1.62 10.40
N HIS A 106 15.24 -1.80 11.56
CA HIS A 106 14.15 -2.77 11.68
C HIS A 106 12.96 -2.42 10.78
N LEU A 107 12.55 -1.15 10.76
CA LEU A 107 11.48 -0.67 9.88
C LEU A 107 11.82 -0.87 8.40
N VAL A 108 13.07 -0.64 8.00
CA VAL A 108 13.55 -0.92 6.63
C VAL A 108 13.50 -2.40 6.31
N THR A 109 13.91 -3.26 7.25
CA THR A 109 13.87 -4.72 7.07
C THR A 109 12.43 -5.22 6.92
N GLN A 110 11.51 -4.69 7.71
CA GLN A 110 10.07 -4.97 7.60
C GLN A 110 9.51 -4.54 6.24
N MET A 111 9.83 -3.32 5.78
CA MET A 111 9.43 -2.85 4.45
C MET A 111 9.94 -3.74 3.33
N LYS A 112 11.19 -4.19 3.41
CA LYS A 112 11.77 -5.13 2.44
C LYS A 112 10.99 -6.44 2.38
N TRP A 113 10.49 -6.91 3.53
CA TRP A 113 9.67 -8.11 3.59
C TRP A 113 8.29 -7.91 2.96
N ARG A 114 7.59 -6.82 3.31
CA ARG A 114 6.28 -6.47 2.71
C ARG A 114 6.36 -6.32 1.19
N LEU A 115 7.42 -5.67 0.70
CA LEU A 115 7.69 -5.54 -0.75
C LEU A 115 7.89 -6.91 -1.42
N ARG A 116 8.55 -7.86 -0.74
CA ARG A 116 8.74 -9.22 -1.29
C ARG A 116 7.42 -9.99 -1.38
N GLU A 117 6.61 -9.91 -0.32
CA GLU A 117 5.30 -10.57 -0.27
C GLU A 117 4.32 -10.01 -1.33
N GLY A 118 4.47 -8.73 -1.69
CA GLY A 118 3.65 -8.07 -2.70
C GLY A 118 4.32 -7.90 -4.06
N ASN A 119 5.30 -8.72 -4.40
CA ASN A 119 5.99 -8.72 -5.70
C ASN A 119 6.49 -7.32 -6.15
N GLY A 120 7.07 -6.57 -5.23
CA GLY A 120 7.59 -5.21 -5.48
C GLY A 120 6.63 -4.09 -5.08
N GLU A 121 5.43 -4.38 -4.58
CA GLU A 121 4.47 -3.39 -4.08
C GLU A 121 4.07 -3.66 -2.62
N ALA A 122 4.01 -2.60 -1.81
CA ALA A 122 3.48 -2.65 -0.45
C ALA A 122 2.57 -1.44 -0.17
N ILE A 123 1.54 -1.63 0.65
CA ILE A 123 0.63 -0.57 1.10
C ILE A 123 0.90 -0.28 2.57
N TYR A 124 1.09 0.99 2.88
CA TYR A 124 1.27 1.49 4.24
C TYR A 124 0.11 2.39 4.63
N GLU A 125 -0.56 2.03 5.73
CA GLU A 125 -1.62 2.85 6.32
C GLU A 125 -1.08 3.64 7.50
N ILE A 126 -0.88 4.95 7.31
CA ILE A 126 -0.28 5.84 8.29
C ILE A 126 -1.36 6.56 9.10
N GLY A 127 -1.26 6.50 10.43
CA GLY A 127 -2.28 6.99 11.36
C GLY A 127 -3.28 5.91 11.78
N VAL A 128 -2.97 4.64 11.51
CA VAL A 128 -3.80 3.48 11.85
C VAL A 128 -3.07 2.60 12.86
N SER A 129 -3.77 2.10 13.87
CA SER A 129 -3.24 1.10 14.80
C SER A 129 -3.37 -0.31 14.24
N ASP A 130 -2.63 -1.26 14.79
CA ASP A 130 -2.65 -2.67 14.37
C ASP A 130 -4.04 -3.33 14.55
N SER A 131 -4.91 -2.76 15.39
CA SER A 131 -6.32 -3.16 15.52
C SER A 131 -7.22 -2.69 14.37
N GLY A 132 -6.70 -1.84 13.48
CA GLY A 132 -7.43 -1.19 12.39
C GLY A 132 -8.13 0.12 12.77
N GLN A 133 -7.89 0.64 13.98
CA GLN A 133 -8.52 1.89 14.43
C GLN A 133 -7.85 3.11 13.79
N LEU A 134 -8.68 4.01 13.22
CA LEU A 134 -8.24 5.24 12.59
C LEU A 134 -8.01 6.34 13.63
N HIS A 135 -6.78 6.47 14.13
CA HIS A 135 -6.42 7.56 15.04
C HIS A 135 -6.13 8.86 14.28
N GLY A 136 -5.54 8.73 13.09
CA GLY A 136 -5.02 9.84 12.29
C GLY A 136 -3.89 10.60 12.98
N LEU A 137 -3.21 11.45 12.22
CA LEU A 137 -2.13 12.31 12.68
C LEU A 137 -2.41 13.77 12.38
N SER A 138 -1.78 14.66 13.14
CA SER A 138 -1.69 16.07 12.79
C SER A 138 -0.93 16.23 11.47
N GLU A 139 -1.09 17.37 10.79
CA GLU A 139 -0.36 17.64 9.54
C GLU A 139 1.16 17.58 9.71
N ALA A 140 1.67 18.11 10.84
CA ALA A 140 3.10 18.07 11.17
C ALA A 140 3.60 16.63 11.35
N ASP A 141 2.91 15.84 12.18
CA ASP A 141 3.28 14.44 12.45
C ASP A 141 3.17 13.57 11.20
N MET A 142 2.17 13.83 10.36
CA MET A 142 1.99 13.16 9.08
C MET A 142 3.15 13.47 8.13
N ASN A 143 3.56 14.74 8.01
CA ASN A 143 4.69 15.12 7.17
C ASN A 143 6.01 14.47 7.65
N CYS A 144 6.24 14.42 8.96
CA CYS A 144 7.37 13.68 9.54
C CYS A 144 7.31 12.19 9.21
N SER A 145 6.13 11.58 9.35
CA SER A 145 5.93 10.14 9.09
C SER A 145 6.15 9.78 7.61
N LEU A 146 5.61 10.57 6.69
CA LEU A 146 5.80 10.39 5.24
C LEU A 146 7.27 10.61 4.84
N THR A 147 7.96 11.56 5.48
CA THR A 147 9.39 11.78 5.25
C THR A 147 10.22 10.57 5.69
N CYS A 148 9.95 10.05 6.90
CA CYS A 148 10.61 8.84 7.40
C CYS A 148 10.35 7.64 6.49
N LEU A 149 9.10 7.43 6.07
CA LEU A 149 8.73 6.36 5.15
C LEU A 149 9.46 6.46 3.81
N ASN A 150 9.59 7.68 3.25
CA ASN A 150 10.35 7.92 2.03
C ASN A 150 11.85 7.62 2.21
N GLN A 151 12.43 7.98 3.36
CA GLN A 151 13.81 7.63 3.69
C GLN A 151 14.03 6.11 3.79
N MET A 152 13.06 5.39 4.37
CA MET A 152 13.08 3.92 4.42
C MET A 152 13.03 3.32 3.00
N ALA A 153 12.13 3.81 2.15
CA ALA A 153 11.98 3.34 0.78
C ALA A 153 13.25 3.59 -0.06
N ARG A 154 13.86 4.78 0.07
CA ARG A 154 15.12 5.11 -0.63
C ARG A 154 16.28 4.19 -0.29
N LYS A 155 16.34 3.67 0.94
CA LYS A 155 17.35 2.68 1.33
C LYS A 155 17.21 1.34 0.60
N LEU A 156 16.04 1.07 0.05
CA LEU A 156 15.70 -0.16 -0.68
C LEU A 156 15.58 0.08 -2.19
N ASP A 157 16.01 1.25 -2.69
CA ASP A 157 15.81 1.70 -4.07
C ASP A 157 14.32 1.67 -4.48
N ALA A 158 13.44 1.92 -3.52
CA ALA A 158 12.00 2.00 -3.70
C ALA A 158 11.50 3.46 -3.69
N SER A 159 10.32 3.67 -4.27
CA SER A 159 9.61 4.95 -4.30
C SER A 159 8.33 4.87 -3.47
N THR A 160 7.84 6.04 -3.02
CA THR A 160 6.55 6.14 -2.30
C THR A 160 5.61 7.09 -3.02
N SER A 161 4.32 6.76 -3.07
CA SER A 161 3.25 7.62 -3.57
C SER A 161 2.03 7.56 -2.65
N VAL A 162 1.45 8.72 -2.35
CA VAL A 162 0.22 8.78 -1.56
C VAL A 162 -0.94 8.42 -2.48
N LEU A 163 -1.65 7.33 -2.16
CA LEU A 163 -2.84 6.90 -2.90
C LEU A 163 -4.07 7.67 -2.44
N ARG A 164 -4.24 7.81 -1.12
CA ARG A 164 -5.44 8.41 -0.53
C ARG A 164 -5.15 9.08 0.80
N ARG A 165 -5.93 10.11 1.11
CA ARG A 165 -5.95 10.79 2.40
C ARG A 165 -7.39 10.91 2.89
N LYS A 166 -7.67 10.41 4.09
CA LYS A 166 -8.95 10.61 4.79
C LYS A 166 -8.77 11.61 5.91
N MET A 167 -9.60 12.65 5.94
CA MET A 167 -9.67 13.60 7.04
C MET A 167 -10.57 13.05 8.16
N LEU A 168 -10.13 13.19 9.40
CA LEU A 168 -10.85 12.84 10.61
C LEU A 168 -11.23 14.12 11.39
N ALA A 169 -11.95 13.94 12.49
CA ALA A 169 -12.26 15.03 13.42
C ALA A 169 -10.98 15.71 13.95
N ALA A 170 -11.12 16.98 14.36
CA ALA A 170 -10.03 17.79 14.93
C ALA A 170 -8.81 17.98 13.99
N GLY A 171 -9.01 17.93 12.67
CA GLY A 171 -7.95 18.20 11.69
C GLY A 171 -6.90 17.10 11.56
N ARG A 172 -7.19 15.90 12.08
CA ARG A 172 -6.32 14.74 11.94
C ARG A 172 -6.56 14.06 10.59
N SER A 173 -5.58 13.34 10.07
CA SER A 173 -5.74 12.59 8.82
C SER A 173 -5.05 11.24 8.84
N VAL A 174 -5.59 10.30 8.08
CA VAL A 174 -4.99 9.00 7.77
C VAL A 174 -4.61 8.99 6.30
N VAL A 175 -3.50 8.32 5.97
CA VAL A 175 -2.96 8.29 4.61
C VAL A 175 -2.60 6.87 4.21
N GLU A 176 -3.08 6.46 3.05
CA GLU A 176 -2.70 5.22 2.36
C GLU A 176 -1.56 5.54 1.39
N VAL A 177 -0.41 4.88 1.59
CA VAL A 177 0.82 5.09 0.82
C VAL A 177 1.20 3.81 0.10
N LEU A 178 1.38 3.88 -1.21
CA LEU A 178 2.00 2.84 -2.00
C LEU A 178 3.52 2.98 -1.92
N VAL A 179 4.19 1.88 -1.61
CA VAL A 179 5.64 1.74 -1.73
C VAL A 179 5.90 0.78 -2.88
N ARG A 180 6.70 1.21 -3.87
CA ARG A 180 7.00 0.42 -5.06
C ARG A 180 8.51 0.30 -5.27
N LYS A 181 8.99 -0.93 -5.36
CA LYS A 181 10.33 -1.27 -5.85
C LYS A 181 10.20 -2.05 -7.16
N ILE A 182 10.79 -1.55 -8.23
CA ILE A 182 10.94 -2.34 -9.46
C ILE A 182 12.01 -3.41 -9.17
N PRO A 183 11.74 -4.71 -9.40
CA PRO A 183 12.73 -5.76 -9.21
C PRO A 183 13.99 -5.51 -10.04
N ASP A 184 15.17 -5.85 -9.51
CA ASP A 184 16.44 -5.55 -10.18
C ASP A 184 16.62 -6.33 -11.50
N ASP A 185 15.82 -7.38 -11.70
CA ASP A 185 15.76 -8.25 -12.88
C ASP A 185 14.61 -7.89 -13.85
N GLN A 186 13.79 -6.89 -13.54
CA GLN A 186 12.64 -6.49 -14.34
C GLN A 186 12.71 -5.00 -14.70
N HIS A 187 12.17 -4.65 -15.87
CA HIS A 187 12.05 -3.25 -16.28
C HIS A 187 10.71 -2.64 -15.81
N ASN A 188 9.70 -3.46 -15.58
CA ASN A 188 8.36 -3.06 -15.16
C ASN A 188 7.64 -4.17 -14.35
N ILE A 189 6.62 -3.78 -13.59
CA ILE A 189 5.70 -4.71 -12.91
C ILE A 189 4.52 -4.99 -13.85
N GLU A 190 4.31 -6.22 -14.29
CA GLU A 190 3.21 -6.59 -15.21
C GLU A 190 2.04 -7.27 -14.46
N VAL A 191 0.81 -6.80 -14.71
CA VAL A 191 -0.44 -7.42 -14.21
C VAL A 191 -1.34 -7.74 -15.39
N ARG A 192 -1.66 -9.02 -15.63
CA ARG A 192 -2.54 -9.41 -16.75
C ARG A 192 -3.99 -9.51 -16.28
N VAL A 193 -4.86 -8.65 -16.79
CA VAL A 193 -6.30 -8.64 -16.46
C VAL A 193 -7.12 -9.19 -17.62
N ALA A 194 -8.01 -10.15 -17.33
CA ALA A 194 -8.95 -10.69 -18.32
C ALA A 194 -10.38 -10.18 -18.03
N VAL A 195 -11.01 -9.54 -19.02
CA VAL A 195 -12.40 -9.08 -18.92
C VAL A 195 -13.34 -10.08 -19.59
N LEU A 196 -14.20 -10.72 -18.80
CA LEU A 196 -15.13 -11.76 -19.24
C LEU A 196 -16.58 -11.37 -18.94
N GLY A 197 -17.53 -11.92 -19.70
CA GLY A 197 -18.96 -11.65 -19.50
C GLY A 197 -19.80 -11.82 -20.77
N GLY A 198 -21.13 -11.79 -20.59
CA GLY A 198 -22.10 -12.00 -21.67
C GLY A 198 -22.00 -11.00 -22.83
N ALA A 199 -22.69 -11.29 -23.92
CA ALA A 199 -22.84 -10.35 -25.03
C ALA A 199 -23.44 -9.03 -24.53
N ASP A 200 -23.02 -7.92 -25.14
CA ASP A 200 -23.51 -6.56 -24.85
C ASP A 200 -23.31 -6.04 -23.40
N ALA A 201 -22.55 -6.75 -22.56
CA ALA A 201 -22.18 -6.31 -21.21
C ALA A 201 -21.21 -5.11 -21.16
N GLY A 202 -20.87 -4.51 -22.31
CA GLY A 202 -19.99 -3.34 -22.37
C GLY A 202 -18.50 -3.61 -22.21
N LYS A 203 -18.03 -4.87 -22.24
CA LYS A 203 -16.60 -5.24 -22.07
C LYS A 203 -15.66 -4.47 -23.00
N SER A 204 -15.95 -4.50 -24.29
CA SER A 204 -15.14 -3.84 -25.32
C SER A 204 -15.25 -2.31 -25.23
N THR A 205 -16.39 -1.81 -24.76
CA THR A 205 -16.56 -0.38 -24.48
C THR A 205 -15.70 0.04 -23.29
N LEU A 206 -15.68 -0.74 -22.19
CA LEU A 206 -14.86 -0.49 -21.01
C LEU A 206 -13.37 -0.49 -21.36
N LEU A 207 -12.90 -1.52 -22.09
CA LEU A 207 -11.52 -1.58 -22.54
C LEU A 207 -11.17 -0.37 -23.41
N GLY A 208 -12.02 -0.01 -24.38
CA GLY A 208 -11.80 1.17 -25.23
C GLY A 208 -11.74 2.48 -24.46
N VAL A 209 -12.54 2.65 -23.39
CA VAL A 209 -12.48 3.83 -22.51
C VAL A 209 -11.17 3.84 -21.71
N LEU A 210 -10.79 2.70 -21.12
CA LEU A 210 -9.60 2.58 -20.26
C LEU A 210 -8.27 2.67 -21.02
N THR A 211 -8.25 2.42 -22.32
CA THR A 211 -7.00 2.43 -23.10
C THR A 211 -6.81 3.73 -23.85
N GLN A 212 -7.90 4.43 -24.18
CA GLN A 212 -7.89 5.69 -24.94
C GLN A 212 -8.15 6.92 -24.08
N GLY A 213 -8.71 6.76 -22.88
CA GLY A 213 -8.98 7.88 -21.96
C GLY A 213 -10.17 8.75 -22.38
N GLU A 214 -10.90 8.36 -23.44
CA GLU A 214 -12.12 9.02 -23.87
C GLU A 214 -13.37 8.31 -23.38
N TYR A 215 -14.33 9.07 -22.86
CA TYR A 215 -15.63 8.53 -22.49
C TYR A 215 -16.42 8.06 -23.72
N ASP A 216 -17.16 6.96 -23.51
CA ASP A 216 -18.10 6.47 -24.50
C ASP A 216 -19.31 7.41 -24.62
N ASN A 217 -19.89 7.51 -25.81
CA ASN A 217 -21.08 8.34 -26.06
C ASN A 217 -22.41 7.61 -25.79
N GLY A 218 -22.36 6.47 -25.09
CA GLY A 218 -23.51 5.60 -24.83
C GLY A 218 -23.97 4.78 -26.04
N ARG A 219 -23.26 4.86 -27.18
CA ARG A 219 -23.52 4.05 -28.39
C ARG A 219 -22.38 3.09 -28.71
N GLY A 220 -21.39 2.98 -27.83
CA GLY A 220 -20.22 2.12 -28.03
C GLY A 220 -19.24 2.69 -29.07
N ARG A 221 -19.09 4.01 -29.12
CA ARG A 221 -18.03 4.71 -29.87
C ARG A 221 -16.65 4.27 -29.40
N ALA A 222 -16.43 4.17 -28.08
CA ALA A 222 -15.14 3.74 -27.53
C ALA A 222 -14.78 2.30 -27.97
N ARG A 223 -15.80 1.44 -28.16
CA ARG A 223 -15.62 0.06 -28.64
C ARG A 223 -15.08 -0.03 -30.07
N LEU A 224 -15.28 0.99 -30.90
CA LEU A 224 -14.87 0.97 -32.30
C LEU A 224 -13.35 0.83 -32.44
N ASN A 225 -12.61 1.38 -31.47
CA ASN A 225 -11.15 1.28 -31.40
C ASN A 225 -10.67 -0.17 -31.17
N MET A 226 -11.56 -1.07 -30.75
CA MET A 226 -11.25 -2.48 -30.50
C MET A 226 -11.55 -3.38 -31.70
N PHE A 227 -12.22 -2.87 -32.75
CA PHE A 227 -12.56 -3.67 -33.92
C PHE A 227 -11.35 -3.88 -34.83
N ARG A 228 -11.09 -5.14 -35.16
CA ARG A 228 -9.95 -5.54 -36.00
C ARG A 228 -10.39 -6.07 -37.37
N HIS A 229 -11.65 -6.50 -37.50
CA HIS A 229 -12.17 -7.08 -38.74
C HIS A 229 -13.36 -6.31 -39.32
N MET A 230 -13.48 -6.35 -40.65
CA MET A 230 -14.56 -5.66 -41.38
C MET A 230 -15.95 -6.07 -40.88
N HIS A 231 -16.17 -7.36 -40.59
CA HIS A 231 -17.46 -7.84 -40.09
C HIS A 231 -17.77 -7.33 -38.67
N GLU A 232 -16.77 -6.99 -37.86
CA GLU A 232 -16.99 -6.37 -36.54
C GLU A 232 -17.48 -4.93 -36.67
N ILE A 233 -16.91 -4.18 -37.62
CA ILE A 233 -17.33 -2.81 -37.95
C ILE A 233 -18.76 -2.82 -38.50
N GLN A 234 -19.07 -3.74 -39.41
CA GLN A 234 -20.38 -3.85 -40.04
C GLN A 234 -21.48 -4.27 -39.05
N THR A 235 -21.18 -5.20 -38.15
CA THR A 235 -22.16 -5.73 -37.18
C THR A 235 -22.20 -4.96 -35.87
N GLY A 236 -21.17 -4.16 -35.58
CA GLY A 236 -20.99 -3.50 -34.29
C GLY A 236 -20.66 -4.48 -33.14
N ARG A 237 -20.24 -5.71 -33.45
CA ARG A 237 -19.96 -6.77 -32.45
C ARG A 237 -18.50 -7.19 -32.51
N THR A 238 -17.86 -7.27 -31.35
CA THR A 238 -16.53 -7.88 -31.23
C THR A 238 -16.65 -9.40 -31.37
N SER A 239 -15.85 -9.96 -32.26
CA SER A 239 -15.75 -11.39 -32.55
C SER A 239 -14.40 -11.98 -32.14
N CYS A 240 -13.39 -11.12 -31.90
CA CYS A 240 -12.03 -11.53 -31.56
C CYS A 240 -11.61 -11.14 -30.14
N ILE A 241 -10.65 -11.91 -29.61
CA ILE A 241 -9.95 -11.58 -28.37
C ILE A 241 -9.02 -10.40 -28.67
N SER A 242 -9.14 -9.33 -27.87
CA SER A 242 -8.29 -8.14 -27.96
C SER A 242 -7.36 -8.09 -26.78
N HIS A 243 -6.10 -7.72 -27.05
CA HIS A 243 -5.09 -7.42 -26.05
C HIS A 243 -4.77 -5.94 -26.16
N GLU A 244 -4.90 -5.26 -25.03
CA GLU A 244 -4.59 -3.85 -24.90
C GLU A 244 -3.58 -3.71 -23.75
N THR A 245 -2.70 -2.72 -23.84
CA THR A 245 -1.65 -2.48 -22.85
C THR A 245 -1.83 -1.11 -22.24
N LEU A 246 -1.91 -1.04 -20.92
CA LEU A 246 -2.03 0.21 -20.16
C LEU A 246 -0.77 0.42 -19.31
N GLY A 247 -0.11 1.56 -19.52
CA GLY A 247 1.12 1.92 -18.87
C GLY A 247 0.96 2.96 -17.76
N PHE A 248 1.64 2.74 -16.64
CA PHE A 248 1.65 3.65 -15.50
C PHE A 248 3.08 4.09 -15.13
N ASP A 249 3.24 5.39 -14.87
CA ASP A 249 4.47 5.94 -14.32
C ASP A 249 4.65 5.62 -12.82
N GLN A 250 5.78 6.01 -12.24
CA GLN A 250 6.09 5.77 -10.82
C GLN A 250 5.09 6.46 -9.88
N GLN A 251 4.47 7.55 -10.35
CA GLN A 251 3.49 8.34 -9.61
C GLN A 251 2.06 7.79 -9.79
N GLY A 252 1.86 6.79 -10.64
CA GLY A 252 0.56 6.17 -10.91
C GLY A 252 -0.26 6.88 -11.98
N ASN A 253 0.30 7.82 -12.73
CA ASN A 253 -0.41 8.43 -13.85
C ASN A 253 -0.35 7.51 -15.07
N VAL A 254 -1.44 7.50 -15.85
CA VAL A 254 -1.51 6.78 -17.12
C VAL A 254 -0.64 7.48 -18.17
N ILE A 255 0.20 6.70 -18.85
CA ILE A 255 1.11 7.18 -19.89
C ILE A 255 0.41 7.23 -21.26
N ASN A 256 -0.47 6.28 -21.55
CA ASN A 256 -1.18 6.12 -22.83
C ASN A 256 -1.87 7.40 -23.33
N TYR A 257 -2.31 8.27 -22.42
CA TYR A 257 -3.11 9.45 -22.76
C TYR A 257 -2.29 10.71 -23.02
N LYS A 258 -0.98 10.70 -22.73
CA LYS A 258 -0.17 11.93 -22.74
C LYS A 258 0.20 12.39 -24.16
N TYR A 259 0.11 11.52 -25.15
CA TYR A 259 0.47 11.82 -26.53
C TYR A 259 -0.79 11.77 -27.40
N ASN A 260 -1.06 12.82 -28.16
CA ASN A 260 -2.13 12.86 -29.17
C ASN A 260 -1.84 11.90 -30.37
N GLU A 261 -0.74 11.16 -30.33
CA GLU A 261 -0.35 10.15 -31.29
C GLU A 261 -0.48 8.77 -30.65
N MET A 262 -0.89 7.78 -31.44
CA MET A 262 -0.97 6.40 -30.98
C MET A 262 0.43 5.90 -30.59
N MET A 263 0.66 5.74 -29.29
CA MET A 263 1.87 5.08 -28.79
C MET A 263 1.80 3.59 -29.08
N THR A 264 2.94 3.02 -29.47
CA THR A 264 3.09 1.57 -29.61
C THR A 264 3.17 0.90 -28.24
N ALA A 265 2.82 -0.39 -28.20
CA ALA A 265 2.95 -1.18 -26.96
C ALA A 265 4.41 -1.23 -26.44
N GLU A 266 5.39 -1.14 -27.33
CA GLU A 266 6.82 -1.10 -26.99
C GLU A 266 7.18 0.21 -26.28
N GLU A 267 6.79 1.36 -26.84
CA GLU A 267 7.01 2.66 -26.21
C GLU A 267 6.30 2.79 -24.85
N ILE A 268 5.08 2.23 -24.75
CA ILE A 268 4.36 2.16 -23.47
C ILE A 268 5.16 1.33 -22.48
N SER A 269 5.69 0.16 -22.89
CA SER A 269 6.50 -0.71 -22.03
C SER A 269 7.76 -0.01 -21.51
N ASP A 270 8.47 0.71 -22.37
CA ASP A 270 9.75 1.36 -22.02
C ASP A 270 9.58 2.53 -21.06
N LEU A 271 8.48 3.28 -21.19
CA LEU A 271 8.21 4.44 -20.35
C LEU A 271 7.45 4.09 -19.05
N SER A 272 6.91 2.88 -18.96
CA SER A 272 6.08 2.45 -17.84
C SER A 272 6.87 1.73 -16.78
N THR A 273 6.56 2.05 -15.52
CA THR A 273 7.06 1.27 -14.38
C THR A 273 6.11 0.15 -13.97
N LYS A 274 4.85 0.24 -14.42
CA LYS A 274 3.84 -0.80 -14.27
C LYS A 274 3.01 -0.92 -15.55
N LEU A 275 2.77 -2.15 -15.97
CA LEU A 275 1.95 -2.51 -17.11
C LEU A 275 0.73 -3.30 -16.64
N VAL A 276 -0.41 -3.04 -17.27
CA VAL A 276 -1.67 -3.78 -17.10
C VAL A 276 -2.18 -4.26 -18.47
#